data_AF-A0A1U7IPR4-F1
#
_entry.id   AF-A0A1U7IPR4-F1
#
_cell.length_a   1.000
_cell.length_b   1.000
_cell.length_c   1.000
_cell.angle_alpha   90.00
_cell.angle_beta   90.00
_cell.angle_gamma   90.00
#
_symmetry.space_group_name_H-M   'P 1'
#
loop_
_entity.id
_entity.type
_entity.pdbx_description
1 polymer ?
#
loop_
_entity_poly.entity_id
_entity_poly.type
_entity_poly.pdbx_seq_one_letter_code
_entity_poly.pdbx_strand_id
1 'polypeptide(L)' 'MTTHFITAEIDLQESPAKLHEEIVAELEKRGEPLRWAITNVDVKEEKATVEAIVTTTTELAKD' A
#
# COMPACT_ATOMS: atom_id res chain seq x y z
N MET A 1 9.55 -12.81 10.62
CA MET A 1 9.12 -11.51 10.09
C MET A 1 9.97 -11.22 8.86
N THR A 2 9.33 -10.99 7.72
CA THR A 2 10.02 -10.66 6.46
C THR A 2 9.56 -9.29 5.97
N THR A 3 10.50 -8.50 5.43
CA THR A 3 10.23 -7.17 4.89
C THR A 3 10.17 -7.23 3.38
N HIS A 4 9.16 -6.59 2.79
CA HIS A 4 8.93 -6.56 1.35
C HIS A 4 8.83 -5.11 0.88
N PHE A 5 9.40 -4.83 -0.30
CA PHE A 5 9.17 -3.59 -1.04
C PHE A 5 8.12 -3.87 -2.09
N ILE A 6 7.04 -3.09 -2.09
CA ILE A 6 5.90 -3.30 -2.98
C ILE A 6 5.48 -2.00 -3.65
N THR A 7 4.84 -2.15 -4.80
CA THR A 7 4.15 -1.07 -5.51
C THR A 7 2.66 -1.39 -5.58
N ALA A 8 1.81 -0.39 -5.38
CA ALA A 8 0.37 -0.47 -5.53
C ALA A 8 -0.14 0.72 -6.36
N GLU A 9 -1.22 0.50 -7.10
CA GLU A 9 -2.00 1.56 -7.74
C GLU A 9 -3.28 1.75 -6.94
N ILE A 10 -3.61 3.00 -6.65
CA ILE A 10 -4.77 3.37 -5.86
C ILE A 10 -5.55 4.41 -6.65
N ASP A 11 -6.85 4.22 -6.81
CA ASP A 11 -7.70 5.21 -7.47
C ASP A 11 -7.72 6.50 -6.63
N LEU A 12 -7.64 7.65 -7.30
CA LEU A 12 -7.71 8.95 -6.65
C LEU A 12 -9.07 9.09 -5.97
N GLN A 13 -9.04 9.62 -4.75
CA GLN A 13 -10.24 9.83 -3.95
C GLN A 13 -10.58 11.30 -3.88
N GLU A 14 -11.86 11.59 -3.63
CA GLU A 14 -12.40 12.96 -3.51
C GLU A 14 -11.76 13.79 -2.38
N SER A 15 -11.06 13.15 -1.44
CA SER A 15 -10.34 13.83 -0.38
C SER A 15 -9.02 13.12 -0.03
N PRO A 16 -8.01 13.87 0.46
CA PRO A 16 -6.76 13.27 0.92
C PRO A 16 -6.94 12.26 2.05
N ALA A 17 -7.94 12.44 2.92
CA ALA A 17 -8.22 11.52 4.03
C ALA A 17 -8.70 10.16 3.51
N LYS A 18 -9.66 10.16 2.57
CA LYS A 18 -10.12 8.91 1.93
C LYS A 18 -9.01 8.23 1.13
N LEU A 19 -8.19 9.00 0.42
CA LEU A 19 -7.03 8.44 -0.28
C LEU A 19 -6.05 7.77 0.69
N HIS A 20 -5.78 8.39 1.83
CA HIS A 20 -4.95 7.80 2.88
C HIS A 20 -5.52 6.47 3.40
N GLU A 21 -6.82 6.43 3.70
CA GLU A 21 -7.50 5.22 4.16
C GLU A 21 -7.41 4.09 3.13
N GLU A 22 -7.67 4.37 1.85
CA GLU A 22 -7.58 3.39 0.75
C GLU A 22 -6.15 2.89 0.54
N ILE A 23 -5.15 3.77 0.63
CA ILE A 23 -3.74 3.38 0.55
C ILE A 23 -3.41 2.39 1.67
N VAL A 24 -3.73 2.73 2.93
CA VAL A 24 -3.42 1.87 4.07
C VAL A 24 -4.15 0.53 3.94
N ALA A 25 -5.44 0.55 3.61
CA ALA A 25 -6.24 -0.65 3.44
C ALA A 25 -5.71 -1.57 2.34
N GLU A 26 -5.23 -1.04 1.22
CA GLU A 26 -4.63 -1.84 0.15
C GLU A 26 -3.27 -2.43 0.56
N LEU A 27 -2.44 -1.65 1.27
CA LEU A 27 -1.14 -2.13 1.74
C LEU A 27 -1.28 -3.24 2.81
N GLU A 28 -2.25 -3.11 3.72
CA GLU A 28 -2.54 -4.11 4.76
C GLU A 28 -2.92 -5.48 4.21
N LYS A 29 -3.53 -5.55 3.02
CA LYS A 29 -3.78 -6.82 2.31
C LYS A 29 -2.49 -7.58 1.96
N ARG A 30 -1.35 -6.87 1.92
CA ARG A 30 -0.04 -7.38 1.50
C ARG A 30 0.96 -7.47 2.67
N GLY A 31 0.65 -6.85 3.80
CA GLY A 31 1.42 -6.88 5.04
C GLY A 31 1.25 -5.60 5.86
N GLU A 32 1.78 -5.57 7.08
CA GLU A 32 1.74 -4.37 7.91
C GLU A 32 2.61 -3.26 7.29
N PRO A 33 2.05 -2.09 6.92
CA PRO A 33 2.82 -1.02 6.31
C PRO A 33 3.71 -0.30 7.32
N LEU A 34 5.02 -0.25 7.06
CA LEU A 34 5.98 0.49 7.88
C LEU A 34 6.19 1.92 7.39
N ARG A 35 6.24 2.08 6.05
CA ARG A 35 6.40 3.37 5.38
C ARG A 35 5.91 3.26 3.94
N TRP A 36 5.33 4.33 3.42
CA TRP A 36 4.95 4.43 2.02
C TRP A 36 5.08 5.87 1.52
N ALA A 37 5.09 6.04 0.21
CA ALA A 37 5.02 7.33 -0.46
C ALA A 37 4.27 7.20 -1.79
N ILE A 38 3.51 8.22 -2.16
CA ILE A 38 3.01 8.38 -3.53
C ILE A 38 4.21 8.83 -4.39
N THR A 39 4.54 8.05 -5.42
CA THR A 39 5.67 8.32 -6.31
C THR A 39 5.24 8.85 -7.67
N ASN A 40 3.98 8.63 -8.06
CA ASN A 40 3.38 9.17 -9.26
C ASN A 40 1.87 9.41 -9.07
N VAL A 41 1.33 10.39 -9.80
CA VAL A 41 -0.10 10.67 -9.89
C VAL A 41 -0.47 10.83 -11.36
N ASP A 42 -1.24 9.88 -11.89
CA ASP A 42 -1.84 9.97 -13.22
C ASP A 42 -3.26 10.55 -13.10
N VAL A 43 -3.39 11.82 -13.48
CA VAL A 43 -4.69 12.53 -13.46
C VAL A 43 -5.63 12.11 -14.60
N LYS A 44 -5.13 11.45 -15.65
CA LYS A 44 -5.97 10.99 -16.77
C LYS A 44 -6.63 9.66 -16.45
N GLU A 45 -5.88 8.77 -15.79
CA GLU A 45 -6.38 7.48 -15.33
C GLU A 45 -6.99 7.56 -13.92
N GLU A 46 -6.92 8.73 -13.29
CA GLU A 46 -7.37 8.99 -11.91
C GLU A 46 -6.72 8.01 -10.92
N LYS A 47 -5.40 7.83 -11.01
CA LYS A 47 -4.65 6.89 -10.17
C LYS A 47 -3.40 7.49 -9.53
N ALA A 48 -3.08 7.03 -8.33
CA ALA A 48 -1.81 7.25 -7.66
C ALA A 48 -0.99 5.96 -7.59
N THR A 49 0.29 6.04 -7.93
CA THR A 49 1.25 4.96 -7.70
C THR A 49 1.88 5.14 -6.32
N VAL A 50 1.81 4.10 -5.49
CA VAL A 50 2.36 4.07 -4.14
C VAL A 50 3.45 3.02 -4.05
N GLU A 51 4.62 3.42 -3.57
CA GLU A 51 5.68 2.51 -3.16
C GLU A 51 5.69 2.39 -1.64
N ALA A 52 5.79 1.16 -1.14
CA ALA A 52 5.69 0.87 0.28
C ALA A 52 6.65 -0.22 0.74
N ILE A 53 7.00 -0.13 2.02
CA ILE A 53 7.69 -1.18 2.78
C ILE A 53 6.65 -1.80 3.71
N VAL A 54 6.43 -3.11 3.56
CA VAL A 54 5.52 -3.88 4.43
C VAL A 54 6.26 -5.00 5.14
N THR A 55 5.77 -5.38 6.31
CA THR A 55 6.22 -6.58 7.04
C THR A 55 5.15 -7.63 7.08
N THR A 56 5.56 -8.88 6.83
CA THR A 56 4.71 -10.05 7.01
C THR A 56 5.28 -10.93 8.11
N THR A 57 4.42 -11.39 9.00
CA THR A 57 4.78 -12.44 9.95
C THR A 57 4.54 -13.77 9.27
N THR A 58 5.62 -14.45 8.89
CA THR A 58 5.55 -15.86 8.53
C THR A 58 5.15 -16.63 9.78
N GLU A 59 3.88 -16.97 9.93
CA GLU A 59 3.52 -18.08 10.81
C GLU A 59 4.11 -19.33 10.15
N LEU A 60 5.13 -19.92 10.78
CA LEU A 60 5.55 -21.27 10.44
C LEU A 60 4.30 -22.13 10.58
N ALA A 61 3.77 -22.61 9.45
CA ALA A 61 2.78 -23.68 9.45
C ALA A 61 3.33 -24.79 10.34
N LYS A 62 2.65 -25.03 11.46
CA LYS A 62 2.93 -26.20 12.29
C LYS A 62 2.41 -27.40 11.51
N ASP A 63 3.30 -28.06 10.79
CA ASP A 63 3.12 -29.43 10.33
C ASP A 63 3.13 -30.41 11.52
#